data_AF-A0A2J8IN83-F1
#
_entry.id   AF-A0A2J8IN83-F1
#
_cell.length_a   1.000
_cell.length_b   1.000
_cell.length_c   1.000
_cell.angle_alpha   90.00
_cell.angle_beta   90.00
_cell.angle_gamma   90.00
#
_symmetry.space_group_name_H-M   'P 1'
#
loop_
_entity.id
_entity.type
_entity.pdbx_description
1 polymer ?
#
loop_
_entity_poly.entity_id
_entity_poly.type
_entity_poly.pdbx_seq_one_letter_code
_entity_poly.pdbx_strand_id
1 'polypeptide(L)'
;AAPGGGVDTRDAEMPATEKDLAEDAPWKKIQQNTFTRWCNEHLKCVSKRIANLQTDLSDGLRLIALLEVLSQKKMHRKHNQRPTFRQMQLENVSVALEFLDRESIKLVSIDSKAIVDGNLKLILGLIWTLILHYSISMPMWDEEEDEEAKKQTPKQRLLGWIQNKLPQLPITNFSRDWQSGRALGALVDSCAPGLCPDWDSWDASKPVTNAREAMQQADDWLGIPQVITPEEIVDPNVDEHSVMTYLSQFPKAKLKPGAPLRPKLNPKKARAYGPGIEPTGNMVKKRAEFTVETRSAGQGEVLVYVEDPAGHQEEAKVTANNDKNRTFSVWYVPEVTGTHKVTVLFAGQHIAKSPFEVYVDKSQGDSSKVTAQGPGLEPSGNIANKTTYFEIFTAGAGTGEVEVVIQDPMGQKGTVEPQLEARGDSTYRCSYQPTMEGVHTVHVTFAGVPIPRSPYTVTVGQACNPSACRAVGRGLQPKGVRVKETADFKVYTKGAGSGELKVTVKGPRRGAREAEGPGGWRVWLRVLPYGPWNLYCHHHVGWSEHRAQSLRGEGGHRVWQSEGTGLGPWAGGRHRWQVSRLCGGGYRGRRGHAGFLGGRAIAG
;
A
#
# COMPACT_ATOMS: atom_id res chain seq x y z
N ALA A 1 -86.02 -31.54 -0.63
CA ALA A 1 -85.52 -30.19 -0.30
C ALA A 1 -84.79 -29.66 -1.53
N ALA A 2 -85.13 -28.46 -1.98
CA ALA A 2 -84.65 -27.85 -3.23
C ALA A 2 -83.11 -27.66 -3.26
N PRO A 3 -82.46 -27.64 -4.44
CA PRO A 3 -81.12 -27.10 -4.56
C PRO A 3 -81.21 -25.58 -4.80
N GLY A 4 -80.54 -24.82 -3.93
CA GLY A 4 -80.42 -23.37 -4.04
C GLY A 4 -79.62 -22.94 -5.27
N GLY A 5 -80.10 -21.88 -5.93
CA GLY A 5 -79.49 -21.29 -7.10
C GLY A 5 -78.16 -20.59 -6.78
N GLY A 6 -77.14 -20.93 -7.55
CA GLY A 6 -75.96 -20.10 -7.72
C GLY A 6 -76.28 -18.97 -8.69
N VAL A 7 -76.15 -17.73 -8.24
CA VAL A 7 -76.17 -16.54 -9.09
C VAL A 7 -74.82 -16.47 -9.79
N ASP A 8 -74.80 -16.73 -11.09
CA ASP A 8 -73.63 -16.56 -11.97
C ASP A 8 -73.59 -15.07 -12.40
N THR A 9 -73.00 -14.20 -11.58
CA THR A 9 -72.61 -12.84 -12.02
C THR A 9 -71.26 -12.92 -12.72
N ARG A 10 -71.27 -13.37 -13.98
CA ARG A 10 -70.22 -13.00 -14.93
C ARG A 10 -70.67 -11.71 -15.59
N ASP A 11 -70.33 -10.59 -14.97
CA ASP A 11 -70.28 -9.32 -15.67
C ASP A 11 -69.26 -9.48 -16.79
N ALA A 12 -69.76 -9.62 -18.02
CA ALA A 12 -68.93 -9.62 -19.20
C ALA A 12 -68.39 -8.20 -19.41
N GLU A 13 -67.17 -7.95 -18.95
CA GLU A 13 -66.37 -6.81 -19.42
C GLU A 13 -66.25 -6.90 -20.95
N MET A 14 -66.92 -5.99 -21.65
CA MET A 14 -66.74 -5.85 -23.09
C MET A 14 -65.30 -5.40 -23.37
N PRO A 15 -64.62 -5.97 -24.38
CA PRO A 15 -63.29 -5.53 -24.75
C PRO A 15 -63.34 -4.09 -25.29
N ALA A 16 -62.48 -3.22 -24.74
CA ALA A 16 -62.33 -1.84 -25.19
C ALA A 16 -62.11 -1.78 -26.71
N THR A 17 -62.82 -0.89 -27.41
CA THR A 17 -62.67 -0.77 -28.86
C THR A 17 -61.34 -0.11 -29.22
N GLU A 18 -60.86 -0.31 -30.46
CA GLU A 18 -59.62 0.32 -30.96
C GLU A 18 -59.68 1.87 -30.88
N LYS A 19 -60.89 2.42 -30.90
CA LYS A 19 -61.16 3.84 -30.68
C LYS A 19 -61.03 4.25 -29.20
N ASP A 20 -61.51 3.42 -28.27
CA ASP A 20 -61.37 3.66 -26.82
C ASP A 20 -59.89 3.56 -26.40
N LEU A 21 -59.17 2.56 -26.91
CA LEU A 21 -57.71 2.40 -26.72
C LEU A 21 -56.91 3.59 -27.30
N ALA A 22 -57.38 4.18 -28.41
CA ALA A 22 -56.78 5.38 -28.98
C ALA A 22 -57.12 6.65 -28.19
N GLU A 23 -58.30 6.74 -27.57
CA GLU A 23 -58.71 7.86 -26.71
C GLU A 23 -57.93 7.90 -25.38
N ASP A 24 -57.64 6.73 -24.80
CA ASP A 24 -56.92 6.57 -23.52
C ASP A 24 -55.40 6.39 -23.63
N ALA A 25 -54.82 6.67 -24.80
CA ALA A 25 -53.39 6.49 -25.02
C ALA A 25 -52.55 7.29 -23.99
N PRO A 26 -51.64 6.64 -23.21
CA PRO A 26 -50.93 7.27 -22.09
C PRO A 26 -50.19 8.57 -22.45
N TRP A 27 -49.65 8.63 -23.67
CA TRP A 27 -48.93 9.80 -24.20
C TRP A 27 -49.78 11.07 -24.22
N LYS A 28 -51.10 10.96 -24.45
CA LYS A 28 -52.01 12.12 -24.46
C LYS A 28 -52.06 12.80 -23.11
N LYS A 29 -52.03 12.02 -22.03
CA LYS A 29 -52.05 12.54 -20.67
C LYS A 29 -50.74 13.24 -20.34
N ILE A 30 -49.61 12.63 -20.72
CA ILE A 30 -48.27 13.22 -20.56
C ILE A 30 -48.20 14.57 -21.30
N GLN A 31 -48.68 14.62 -22.56
CA GLN A 31 -48.70 15.83 -23.36
C GLN A 31 -49.60 16.91 -22.75
N GLN A 32 -50.81 16.55 -22.34
CA GLN A 32 -51.72 17.49 -21.67
C GLN A 32 -51.09 18.08 -20.41
N ASN A 33 -50.49 17.24 -19.55
CA ASN A 33 -49.83 17.69 -18.34
C ASN A 33 -48.66 18.63 -18.67
N THR A 34 -47.81 18.24 -19.60
CA THR A 34 -46.61 19.00 -20.00
C THR A 34 -46.98 20.37 -20.56
N PHE A 35 -47.95 20.41 -21.48
CA PHE A 35 -48.43 21.65 -22.07
C PHE A 35 -49.12 22.54 -21.05
N THR A 36 -49.87 21.97 -20.11
CA THR A 36 -50.49 22.73 -19.02
C THR A 36 -49.42 23.38 -18.12
N ARG A 37 -48.37 22.65 -17.74
CA ARG A 37 -47.27 23.20 -16.94
C ARG A 37 -46.50 24.28 -17.71
N TRP A 38 -46.24 24.08 -19.00
CA TRP A 38 -45.63 25.10 -19.86
C TRP A 38 -46.48 26.38 -19.95
N CYS A 39 -47.80 26.28 -20.17
CA CYS A 39 -48.66 27.47 -20.16
C CYS A 39 -48.64 28.19 -18.81
N ASN A 40 -48.63 27.44 -17.71
CA ASN A 40 -48.59 28.00 -16.36
C ASN A 40 -47.26 28.70 -16.04
N GLU A 41 -46.16 28.20 -16.58
CA GLU A 41 -44.85 28.84 -16.44
C GLU A 41 -44.82 30.25 -17.04
N HIS A 42 -45.57 30.47 -18.13
CA HIS A 42 -45.77 31.81 -18.71
C HIS A 42 -46.84 32.63 -17.98
N LEU A 43 -47.97 32.01 -17.64
CA LEU A 43 -49.10 32.72 -17.01
C LEU A 43 -48.84 33.18 -15.57
N LYS A 44 -47.82 32.63 -14.88
CA LYS A 44 -47.49 33.03 -13.51
C LYS A 44 -47.12 34.51 -13.39
N CYS A 45 -46.51 35.11 -14.41
CA CYS A 45 -46.14 36.54 -14.38
C CYS A 45 -47.34 37.49 -14.43
N VAL A 46 -48.51 36.99 -14.84
CA VAL A 46 -49.80 37.71 -14.85
C VAL A 46 -50.79 37.13 -13.84
N SER A 47 -50.31 36.35 -12.86
CA SER A 47 -51.10 35.75 -11.78
C SER A 47 -52.31 34.93 -12.28
N LYS A 48 -52.16 34.22 -13.40
CA LYS A 48 -53.17 33.31 -13.95
C LYS A 48 -52.65 31.87 -13.93
N ARG A 49 -53.58 30.91 -13.88
CA ARG A 49 -53.27 29.47 -13.89
C ARG A 49 -54.36 28.69 -14.61
N ILE A 50 -53.95 27.64 -15.31
CA ILE A 50 -54.76 26.60 -15.95
C ILE A 50 -54.64 25.35 -15.08
N ALA A 51 -55.77 24.84 -14.61
CA ALA A 51 -55.88 23.55 -13.92
C ALA A 51 -56.28 22.45 -14.90
N ASN A 52 -57.22 22.73 -15.80
CA ASN A 52 -57.64 21.82 -16.85
C ASN A 52 -57.59 22.51 -18.21
N LEU A 53 -56.65 22.07 -19.05
CA LEU A 53 -56.42 22.63 -20.39
C LEU A 53 -57.65 22.52 -21.30
N GLN A 54 -58.51 21.53 -21.07
CA GLN A 54 -59.71 21.29 -21.87
C GLN A 54 -60.80 22.36 -21.65
N THR A 55 -60.90 22.91 -20.44
CA THR A 55 -62.00 23.79 -20.03
C THR A 55 -61.56 25.23 -19.75
N ASP A 56 -60.36 25.42 -19.22
CA ASP A 56 -59.97 26.73 -18.67
C ASP A 56 -59.57 27.75 -19.74
N LEU A 57 -59.41 27.29 -21.00
CA LEU A 57 -59.19 28.12 -22.18
C LEU A 57 -60.50 28.48 -22.90
N SER A 58 -61.61 27.80 -22.58
CA SER A 58 -62.87 27.91 -23.32
C SER A 58 -63.50 29.30 -23.28
N ASP A 59 -63.21 30.10 -22.25
CA ASP A 59 -63.70 31.48 -22.14
C ASP A 59 -62.83 32.52 -22.89
N GLY A 60 -61.70 32.09 -23.43
CA GLY A 60 -60.71 32.89 -24.15
C GLY A 60 -59.82 33.78 -23.27
N LEU A 61 -60.12 34.01 -21.99
CA LEU A 61 -59.40 34.98 -21.15
C LEU A 61 -57.97 34.53 -20.81
N ARG A 62 -57.79 33.23 -20.52
CA ARG A 62 -56.46 32.65 -20.25
C ARG A 62 -55.65 32.49 -21.53
N LEU A 63 -56.30 32.14 -22.65
CA LEU A 63 -55.66 32.07 -23.95
C LEU A 63 -55.12 33.44 -24.36
N ILE A 64 -55.95 34.49 -24.29
CA ILE A 64 -55.54 35.86 -24.55
C ILE A 64 -54.35 36.26 -23.69
N ALA A 65 -54.41 36.01 -22.38
CA ALA A 65 -53.32 36.36 -21.47
C ALA A 65 -52.01 35.64 -21.81
N LEU A 66 -52.09 34.36 -22.17
CA LEU A 66 -50.94 33.57 -22.60
C LEU A 66 -50.32 34.17 -23.86
N LEU A 67 -51.14 34.52 -24.85
CA LEU A 67 -50.66 35.14 -26.10
C LEU A 67 -50.03 36.50 -25.87
N GLU A 68 -50.59 37.34 -24.99
CA GLU A 68 -49.99 38.62 -24.64
C GLU A 68 -48.61 38.45 -23.98
N VAL A 69 -48.47 37.46 -23.09
CA VAL A 69 -47.19 37.14 -22.43
C VAL A 69 -46.17 36.59 -23.45
N LEU A 70 -46.57 35.66 -24.31
CA LEU A 70 -45.63 35.05 -25.27
C LEU A 70 -45.15 36.05 -26.33
N SER A 71 -46.07 36.87 -26.85
CA SER A 71 -45.76 37.86 -27.88
C SER A 71 -45.18 39.17 -27.35
N GLN A 72 -45.32 39.43 -26.05
CA GLN A 72 -45.03 40.74 -25.44
C GLN A 72 -45.84 41.90 -26.09
N LYS A 73 -47.00 41.58 -26.67
CA LYS A 73 -47.91 42.53 -27.35
C LYS A 73 -49.30 42.49 -26.72
N LYS A 74 -50.09 43.54 -26.92
CA LYS A 74 -51.49 43.59 -26.50
C LYS A 74 -52.43 43.15 -27.61
N MET A 75 -53.60 42.63 -27.23
CA MET A 75 -54.64 42.28 -28.20
C MET A 75 -55.05 43.51 -29.01
N HIS A 76 -55.15 43.31 -30.32
CA HIS A 76 -55.50 44.37 -31.28
C HIS A 76 -56.98 44.77 -31.22
N ARG A 77 -57.86 43.91 -30.67
CA ARG A 77 -59.28 44.16 -30.46
C ARG A 77 -59.65 44.03 -28.98
N LYS A 78 -60.66 44.79 -28.57
CA LYS A 78 -61.28 44.62 -27.25
C LYS A 78 -61.97 43.26 -27.18
N HIS A 79 -61.95 42.65 -26.00
CA HIS A 79 -62.58 41.36 -25.72
C HIS A 79 -63.40 41.45 -24.44
N ASN A 80 -64.35 40.53 -24.30
CA ASN A 80 -65.27 40.46 -23.17
C ASN A 80 -64.53 40.07 -21.89
N GLN A 81 -64.55 40.94 -20.87
CA GLN A 81 -63.85 40.69 -19.59
C GLN A 81 -64.59 39.70 -18.67
N ARG A 82 -65.89 39.47 -18.93
CA ARG A 82 -66.75 38.54 -18.19
C ARG A 82 -67.61 37.73 -19.18
N PRO A 83 -67.02 36.78 -19.92
CA PRO A 83 -67.70 36.01 -20.96
C PRO A 83 -68.61 34.91 -20.37
N THR A 84 -69.78 35.30 -19.86
CA THR A 84 -70.75 34.39 -19.22
C THR A 84 -71.55 33.56 -20.22
N PHE A 85 -71.74 34.06 -21.44
CA PHE A 85 -72.49 33.38 -22.49
C PHE A 85 -71.56 32.79 -23.54
N ARG A 86 -71.93 31.63 -24.10
CA ARG A 86 -71.14 30.93 -25.14
C ARG A 86 -70.77 31.82 -26.32
N GLN A 87 -71.64 32.74 -26.73
CA GLN A 87 -71.35 33.69 -27.81
C GLN A 87 -70.19 34.64 -27.46
N MET A 88 -70.13 35.15 -26.23
CA MET A 88 -69.04 36.02 -25.77
C MET A 88 -67.71 35.25 -25.67
N GLN A 89 -67.77 33.97 -25.33
CA GLN A 89 -66.61 33.08 -25.29
C GLN A 89 -66.06 32.84 -26.72
N LEU A 90 -66.95 32.56 -27.68
CA LEU A 90 -66.57 32.44 -29.10
C LEU A 90 -65.92 33.72 -29.62
N GLU A 91 -66.47 34.89 -29.30
CA GLU A 91 -65.87 36.18 -29.68
C GLU A 91 -64.48 36.37 -29.08
N ASN A 92 -64.29 36.07 -27.80
CA ASN A 92 -62.98 36.16 -27.15
C ASN A 92 -61.95 35.25 -27.81
N VAL A 93 -62.31 34.00 -28.07
CA VAL A 93 -61.42 33.04 -28.73
C VAL A 93 -61.13 33.48 -30.17
N SER A 94 -62.10 34.02 -30.91
CA SER A 94 -61.88 34.58 -32.25
C SER A 94 -60.86 35.71 -32.23
N VAL A 95 -60.91 36.61 -31.25
CA VAL A 95 -59.89 37.67 -31.07
C VAL A 95 -58.49 37.07 -30.89
N ALA A 96 -58.36 35.98 -30.12
CA ALA A 96 -57.09 35.30 -29.91
C ALA A 96 -56.57 34.61 -31.18
N LEU A 97 -57.44 33.95 -31.95
CA LEU A 97 -57.05 33.29 -33.21
C LEU A 97 -56.71 34.31 -34.31
N GLU A 98 -57.47 35.40 -34.44
CA GLU A 98 -57.15 36.52 -35.33
C GLU A 98 -55.80 37.17 -34.98
N PHE A 99 -55.45 37.24 -33.69
CA PHE A 99 -54.16 37.73 -33.26
C PHE A 99 -53.02 36.84 -33.76
N LEU A 100 -53.17 35.51 -33.68
CA LEU A 100 -52.16 34.55 -34.16
C LEU A 100 -51.97 34.61 -35.68
N ASP A 101 -53.06 34.76 -36.43
CA ASP A 101 -53.01 34.91 -37.89
C ASP A 101 -52.22 36.17 -38.29
N ARG A 102 -52.43 37.29 -37.59
CA ARG A 102 -51.68 38.54 -37.80
C ARG A 102 -50.19 38.43 -37.45
N GLU A 103 -49.85 37.62 -36.45
CA GLU A 103 -48.46 37.30 -36.12
C GLU A 103 -47.82 36.30 -37.10
N SER A 104 -48.51 35.96 -38.20
CA SER A 104 -48.07 35.04 -39.25
C SER A 104 -47.82 33.60 -38.74
N ILE A 105 -48.53 33.20 -37.68
CA ILE A 105 -48.46 31.85 -37.12
C ILE A 105 -49.50 30.97 -37.82
N LYS A 106 -49.03 29.95 -38.55
CA LYS A 106 -49.89 29.04 -39.30
C LYS A 106 -50.68 28.12 -38.35
N LEU A 107 -51.99 28.32 -38.29
CA LEU A 107 -52.92 27.48 -37.52
C LEU A 107 -53.39 26.28 -38.35
N VAL A 108 -53.51 25.11 -37.70
CA VAL A 108 -53.91 23.86 -38.37
C VAL A 108 -55.31 23.47 -37.90
N SER A 109 -56.31 23.71 -38.75
CA SER A 109 -57.68 23.19 -38.60
C SER A 109 -58.35 23.47 -37.24
N ILE A 110 -58.05 24.62 -36.63
CA ILE A 110 -58.65 25.05 -35.36
C ILE A 110 -59.53 26.29 -35.56
N ASP A 111 -60.72 26.27 -34.96
CA ASP A 111 -61.66 27.38 -34.93
C ASP A 111 -62.06 27.70 -33.49
N SER A 112 -62.80 28.79 -33.30
CA SER A 112 -63.23 29.22 -31.96
C SER A 112 -64.13 28.19 -31.28
N LYS A 113 -64.94 27.45 -32.06
CA LYS A 113 -65.84 26.41 -31.54
C LYS A 113 -65.06 25.27 -30.89
N ALA A 114 -63.96 24.83 -31.52
CA ALA A 114 -63.14 23.74 -31.00
C ALA A 114 -62.60 24.03 -29.58
N ILE A 115 -62.26 25.28 -29.28
CA ILE A 115 -61.73 25.68 -27.97
C ILE A 115 -62.86 25.87 -26.95
N VAL A 116 -63.94 26.55 -27.35
CA VAL A 116 -65.10 26.79 -26.48
C VAL A 116 -65.78 25.49 -26.06
N ASP A 117 -65.91 24.53 -26.99
CA ASP A 117 -66.55 23.24 -26.74
C ASP A 117 -65.57 22.19 -26.17
N GLY A 118 -64.31 22.57 -25.88
CA GLY A 118 -63.34 21.71 -25.18
C GLY A 118 -62.81 20.53 -25.99
N ASN A 119 -62.58 20.70 -27.30
CA ASN A 119 -61.94 19.69 -28.14
C ASN A 119 -60.44 19.59 -27.80
N LEU A 120 -60.11 18.70 -26.86
CA LEU A 120 -58.76 18.56 -26.31
C LEU A 120 -57.71 18.32 -27.39
N LYS A 121 -58.00 17.52 -28.43
CA LYS A 121 -57.03 17.23 -29.51
C LYS A 121 -56.62 18.50 -30.25
N LEU A 122 -57.58 19.36 -30.60
CA LEU A 122 -57.30 20.61 -31.30
C LEU A 122 -56.65 21.64 -30.37
N ILE A 123 -57.05 21.68 -29.09
CA ILE A 123 -56.41 22.53 -28.07
C ILE A 123 -54.93 22.15 -27.89
N LEU A 124 -54.60 20.86 -27.78
CA LEU A 124 -53.21 20.40 -27.71
C LEU A 124 -52.42 20.78 -28.96
N GLY A 125 -53.03 20.65 -30.15
CA GLY A 125 -52.45 21.11 -31.41
C GLY A 125 -52.12 22.60 -31.41
N LEU A 126 -53.03 23.45 -30.90
CA LEU A 126 -52.79 24.88 -30.75
C LEU A 126 -51.63 25.19 -29.81
N ILE A 127 -51.62 24.58 -28.61
CA ILE A 127 -50.55 24.83 -27.64
C ILE A 127 -49.20 24.36 -28.19
N TRP A 128 -49.17 23.24 -28.92
CA TRP A 128 -47.96 22.82 -29.64
C TRP A 128 -47.51 23.85 -30.67
N THR A 129 -48.41 24.41 -31.48
CA THR A 129 -48.07 25.50 -32.41
C THR A 129 -47.41 26.68 -31.69
N LEU A 130 -47.91 27.05 -30.51
CA LEU A 130 -47.32 28.12 -29.70
C LEU A 130 -45.94 27.75 -29.16
N ILE A 131 -45.77 26.53 -28.62
CA ILE A 131 -44.47 26.03 -28.13
C ILE A 131 -43.45 26.03 -29.27
N LEU A 132 -43.81 25.41 -30.41
CA LEU A 132 -42.95 25.31 -31.59
C LEU A 132 -42.52 26.70 -32.07
N HIS A 133 -43.43 27.67 -32.10
CA HIS A 133 -43.13 29.03 -32.54
C HIS A 133 -42.27 29.79 -31.51
N TYR A 134 -42.74 29.94 -30.27
CA TYR A 134 -42.14 30.83 -29.27
C TYR A 134 -40.97 30.23 -28.48
N SER A 135 -40.91 28.90 -28.33
CA SER A 135 -39.85 28.22 -27.55
C SER A 135 -38.74 27.63 -28.43
N ILE A 136 -39.04 27.30 -29.69
CA ILE A 136 -38.09 26.60 -30.57
C ILE A 136 -37.72 27.42 -31.81
N SER A 137 -38.70 27.97 -32.53
CA SER A 137 -38.45 28.60 -33.84
C SER A 137 -37.92 30.02 -33.72
N MET A 138 -38.59 30.87 -32.95
CA MET A 138 -38.31 32.31 -32.87
C MET A 138 -37.09 32.70 -32.04
N PRO A 139 -36.74 32.00 -30.93
CA PRO A 139 -35.55 32.36 -30.17
C PRO A 139 -34.25 32.28 -30.96
N MET A 140 -33.36 33.24 -30.74
CA MET A 140 -31.94 33.12 -31.12
C MET A 140 -31.21 32.35 -30.02
N TRP A 141 -30.47 31.31 -30.39
CA TRP A 141 -29.69 30.50 -29.44
C TRP A 141 -28.19 30.81 -29.51
N ASP A 142 -27.68 31.14 -30.69
CA ASP A 142 -26.30 31.54 -30.95
C ASP A 142 -26.26 32.89 -31.69
N GLU A 143 -25.18 33.66 -31.51
CA GLU A 143 -24.99 34.98 -32.17
C GLU A 143 -24.64 34.85 -33.67
N GLU A 144 -24.19 33.66 -34.09
CA GLU A 144 -23.71 33.35 -35.44
C GLU A 144 -24.51 32.18 -36.04
N GLU A 145 -25.74 32.44 -36.49
CA GLU A 145 -26.49 31.45 -37.27
C GLU A 145 -26.09 31.51 -38.75
N ASP A 146 -25.35 30.50 -39.20
CA ASP A 146 -25.02 30.30 -40.61
C ASP A 146 -26.28 30.17 -41.48
N GLU A 147 -26.18 30.57 -42.76
CA GLU A 147 -27.29 30.49 -43.74
C GLU A 147 -27.87 29.07 -43.91
N GLU A 148 -27.11 28.04 -43.54
CA GLU A 148 -27.53 26.64 -43.58
C GLU A 148 -28.42 26.26 -42.38
N ALA A 149 -28.23 26.91 -41.22
CA ALA A 149 -29.10 26.75 -40.05
C ALA A 149 -30.52 27.28 -40.32
N LYS A 150 -30.65 28.31 -41.16
CA LYS A 150 -31.94 28.92 -41.55
C LYS A 150 -32.85 27.98 -42.36
N LYS A 151 -32.31 26.91 -42.95
CA LYS A 151 -33.08 25.94 -43.75
C LYS A 151 -33.61 24.75 -42.93
N GLN A 152 -33.19 24.62 -41.67
CA GLN A 152 -33.56 23.49 -40.82
C GLN A 152 -34.98 23.68 -40.26
N THR A 153 -35.70 22.56 -40.11
CA THR A 153 -36.93 22.56 -39.32
C THR A 153 -36.62 22.87 -37.85
N PRO A 154 -37.57 23.43 -37.07
CA PRO A 154 -37.34 23.69 -35.64
C PRO A 154 -36.91 22.44 -34.85
N LYS A 155 -37.43 21.27 -35.23
CA LYS A 155 -37.02 19.97 -34.67
C LYS A 155 -35.56 19.66 -34.96
N GLN A 156 -35.11 19.80 -36.20
CA GLN A 156 -33.73 19.55 -36.61
C GLN A 156 -32.77 20.54 -35.95
N ARG A 157 -33.16 21.82 -35.83
CA ARG A 157 -32.38 22.85 -35.15
C ARG A 157 -32.15 22.48 -33.68
N LEU A 158 -33.21 22.10 -32.95
CA LEU A 158 -33.07 21.66 -31.55
C LEU A 158 -32.21 20.41 -31.43
N LEU A 159 -32.41 19.44 -32.33
CA LEU A 159 -31.62 18.20 -32.34
C LEU A 159 -30.13 18.49 -32.58
N GLY A 160 -29.81 19.34 -33.56
CA GLY A 160 -28.44 19.74 -33.88
C GLY A 160 -27.76 20.47 -32.72
N TRP A 161 -28.47 21.37 -32.04
CA TRP A 161 -27.95 22.03 -30.84
C TRP A 161 -27.61 21.02 -29.73
N ILE A 162 -28.49 20.05 -29.47
CA ILE A 162 -28.24 19.00 -28.46
C ILE A 162 -27.08 18.10 -28.87
N GLN A 163 -27.01 17.68 -30.13
CA GLN A 163 -25.91 16.86 -30.65
C GLN A 163 -24.56 17.57 -30.52
N ASN A 164 -24.51 18.89 -30.76
CA ASN A 164 -23.31 19.70 -30.56
C ASN A 164 -22.91 19.76 -29.08
N LYS A 165 -23.88 19.80 -28.15
CA LYS A 165 -23.61 19.72 -26.70
C LYS A 165 -23.19 18.32 -26.25
N LEU A 166 -23.59 17.28 -26.96
CA LEU A 166 -23.38 15.87 -26.59
C LEU A 166 -22.72 15.06 -27.72
N PRO A 167 -21.52 15.44 -28.20
CA PRO A 167 -20.88 14.78 -29.34
C PRO A 167 -20.57 13.29 -29.07
N GLN A 168 -20.48 12.89 -27.81
CA GLN A 168 -20.22 11.51 -27.40
C GLN A 168 -21.45 10.61 -27.34
N LEU A 169 -22.67 11.17 -27.47
CA LEU A 169 -23.93 10.40 -27.43
C LEU A 169 -24.66 10.45 -28.78
N PRO A 170 -25.14 9.32 -29.31
CA PRO A 170 -25.86 9.27 -30.58
C PRO A 170 -27.32 9.69 -30.40
N ILE A 171 -27.58 10.97 -30.09
CA ILE A 171 -28.94 11.50 -29.96
C ILE A 171 -29.53 11.75 -31.35
N THR A 172 -30.65 11.11 -31.66
CA THR A 172 -31.33 11.13 -32.97
C THR A 172 -32.83 11.43 -32.86
N ASN A 173 -33.44 11.27 -31.68
CA ASN A 173 -34.87 11.48 -31.45
C ASN A 173 -35.17 12.14 -30.09
N PHE A 174 -36.44 12.50 -29.89
CA PHE A 174 -36.93 13.11 -28.64
C PHE A 174 -37.83 12.14 -27.86
N SER A 175 -37.52 10.85 -27.88
CA SER A 175 -38.25 9.83 -27.12
C SER A 175 -37.27 8.81 -26.54
N ARG A 176 -36.96 7.76 -27.30
CA ARG A 176 -36.15 6.60 -26.88
C ARG A 176 -34.79 6.97 -26.31
N ASP A 177 -34.10 7.94 -26.91
CA ASP A 177 -32.72 8.29 -26.50
C ASP A 177 -32.65 8.88 -25.08
N TRP A 178 -33.80 9.35 -24.56
CA TRP A 178 -33.92 9.98 -23.25
C TRP A 178 -34.44 9.02 -22.17
N GLN A 179 -34.93 7.84 -22.56
CA GLN A 179 -35.61 6.89 -21.65
C GLN A 179 -34.74 6.36 -20.52
N SER A 180 -33.41 6.30 -20.69
CA SER A 180 -32.51 5.86 -19.60
C SER A 180 -32.23 6.95 -18.55
N GLY A 181 -32.62 8.20 -18.81
CA GLY A 181 -32.27 9.37 -18.01
C GLY A 181 -30.78 9.79 -18.09
N ARG A 182 -29.88 8.98 -18.64
CA ARG A 182 -28.44 9.30 -18.75
C ARG A 182 -28.17 10.48 -19.70
N ALA A 183 -28.90 10.58 -20.81
CA ALA A 183 -28.78 11.71 -21.73
C ALA A 183 -29.17 13.04 -21.07
N LEU A 184 -30.11 13.04 -20.12
CA LEU A 184 -30.44 14.23 -19.32
C LEU A 184 -29.27 14.63 -18.43
N GLY A 185 -28.66 13.67 -17.72
CA GLY A 185 -27.46 13.91 -16.92
C GLY A 185 -26.31 14.47 -17.75
N ALA A 186 -26.07 13.87 -18.92
CA ALA A 186 -25.06 14.34 -19.86
C ALA A 186 -25.32 15.78 -20.34
N LEU A 187 -26.58 16.11 -20.66
CA LEU A 187 -26.97 17.45 -21.12
C LEU A 187 -26.77 18.49 -20.03
N VAL A 188 -27.22 18.20 -18.80
CA VAL A 188 -27.07 19.08 -17.65
C VAL A 188 -25.59 19.32 -17.32
N ASP A 189 -24.77 18.27 -17.33
CA ASP A 189 -23.32 18.39 -17.10
C ASP A 189 -22.61 19.12 -18.25
N SER A 190 -23.04 18.94 -19.50
CA SER A 190 -22.51 19.68 -20.65
C SER A 190 -22.84 21.18 -20.56
N CYS A 191 -24.03 21.53 -20.07
CA CYS A 191 -24.43 22.92 -19.82
C CYS A 191 -23.64 23.55 -18.66
N ALA A 192 -23.38 22.79 -17.59
CA ALA A 192 -22.56 23.24 -16.46
C ALA A 192 -21.78 22.06 -15.85
N PRO A 193 -20.50 21.90 -16.24
CA PRO A 193 -19.68 20.78 -15.78
C PRO A 193 -19.56 20.71 -14.26
N GLY A 194 -19.94 19.56 -13.71
CA GLY A 194 -19.94 19.27 -12.28
C GLY A 194 -21.31 19.28 -11.61
N LEU A 195 -22.39 19.59 -12.32
CA LEU A 195 -23.75 19.35 -11.82
C LEU A 195 -24.09 17.86 -11.79
N CYS A 196 -23.74 17.12 -12.86
CA CYS A 196 -23.96 15.68 -12.99
C CYS A 196 -22.68 14.98 -13.49
N PRO A 197 -21.54 15.10 -12.77
CA PRO A 197 -20.21 14.73 -13.28
C PRO A 197 -20.03 13.25 -13.65
N ASP A 198 -20.85 12.39 -13.07
CA ASP A 198 -20.80 10.93 -13.08
C ASP A 198 -21.94 10.30 -13.91
N TRP A 199 -22.61 11.10 -14.74
CA TRP A 199 -23.73 10.68 -15.61
C TRP A 199 -23.41 9.45 -16.48
N ASP A 200 -22.14 9.29 -16.84
CA ASP A 200 -21.65 8.19 -17.67
C ASP A 200 -21.60 6.86 -16.90
N SER A 201 -21.54 6.90 -15.57
CA SER A 201 -21.54 5.72 -14.70
C SER A 201 -22.93 5.36 -14.14
N TRP A 202 -23.96 6.17 -14.42
CA TRP A 202 -25.31 5.93 -13.92
C TRP A 202 -25.92 4.63 -14.47
N ASP A 203 -26.69 3.96 -13.61
CA ASP A 203 -27.37 2.71 -13.91
C ASP A 203 -28.58 2.96 -14.83
N ALA A 204 -28.49 2.46 -16.07
CA ALA A 204 -29.55 2.62 -17.07
C ALA A 204 -30.87 1.91 -16.70
N SER A 205 -30.85 0.97 -15.75
CA SER A 205 -32.06 0.31 -15.24
C SER A 205 -32.85 1.15 -14.23
N LYS A 206 -32.31 2.31 -13.82
CA LYS A 206 -32.94 3.26 -12.87
C LYS A 206 -33.29 4.60 -13.54
N PRO A 207 -34.11 4.59 -14.60
CA PRO A 207 -34.32 5.77 -15.44
C PRO A 207 -34.95 6.94 -14.70
N VAL A 208 -35.94 6.68 -13.83
CA VAL A 208 -36.62 7.72 -13.04
C VAL A 208 -35.65 8.38 -12.05
N THR A 209 -34.75 7.63 -11.43
CA THR A 209 -33.73 8.18 -10.51
C THR A 209 -32.77 9.10 -11.27
N ASN A 210 -32.26 8.63 -12.41
CA ASN A 210 -31.35 9.39 -13.27
C ASN A 210 -32.01 10.70 -13.75
N ALA A 211 -33.25 10.60 -14.25
CA ALA A 211 -34.00 11.75 -14.71
C ALA A 211 -34.29 12.74 -13.58
N ARG A 212 -34.69 12.25 -12.40
CA ARG A 212 -34.95 13.12 -11.23
C ARG A 212 -33.71 13.89 -10.81
N GLU A 213 -32.56 13.22 -10.72
CA GLU A 213 -31.31 13.88 -10.35
C GLU A 213 -30.93 14.97 -11.37
N ALA A 214 -30.92 14.63 -12.66
CA ALA A 214 -30.58 15.59 -13.70
C ALA A 214 -31.54 16.78 -13.75
N MET A 215 -32.85 16.52 -13.75
CA MET A 215 -33.88 17.57 -13.88
C MET A 215 -33.94 18.47 -12.65
N GLN A 216 -33.70 17.92 -11.45
CA GLN A 216 -33.62 18.73 -10.24
C GLN A 216 -32.41 19.67 -10.27
N GLN A 217 -31.24 19.18 -10.70
CA GLN A 217 -30.06 20.01 -10.88
C GLN A 217 -30.27 21.11 -11.93
N ALA A 218 -31.00 20.80 -13.01
CA ALA A 218 -31.37 21.77 -14.03
C ALA A 218 -32.31 22.87 -13.49
N ASP A 219 -33.29 22.51 -12.66
CA ASP A 219 -34.19 23.47 -12.03
C ASP A 219 -33.46 24.37 -11.03
N ASP A 220 -32.75 23.74 -10.09
CA ASP A 220 -32.08 24.42 -8.99
C ASP A 220 -30.97 25.35 -9.48
N TRP A 221 -30.16 24.92 -10.47
CA TRP A 221 -28.92 25.61 -10.83
C TRP A 221 -28.89 26.17 -12.25
N LEU A 222 -29.75 25.71 -13.16
CA LEU A 222 -29.85 26.24 -14.53
C LEU A 222 -31.15 27.05 -14.76
N GLY A 223 -32.07 27.03 -13.78
CA GLY A 223 -33.35 27.75 -13.87
C GLY A 223 -34.31 27.14 -14.89
N ILE A 224 -34.21 25.83 -15.11
CA ILE A 224 -35.04 25.10 -16.08
C ILE A 224 -36.21 24.44 -15.33
N PRO A 225 -37.44 24.99 -15.44
CA PRO A 225 -38.58 24.44 -14.73
C PRO A 225 -39.00 23.07 -15.32
N GLN A 226 -39.41 22.17 -14.42
CA GLN A 226 -39.85 20.81 -14.75
C GLN A 226 -41.29 20.80 -15.32
N VAL A 227 -41.44 21.30 -16.55
CA VAL A 227 -42.73 21.29 -17.27
C VAL A 227 -43.18 19.86 -17.61
N ILE A 228 -42.24 18.93 -17.76
CA ILE A 228 -42.46 17.48 -17.75
C ILE A 228 -41.84 16.92 -16.46
N THR A 229 -42.41 15.85 -15.90
CA THR A 229 -41.86 15.20 -14.70
C THR A 229 -40.82 14.13 -15.06
N PRO A 230 -39.94 13.74 -14.10
CA PRO A 230 -38.98 12.66 -14.30
C PRO A 230 -39.61 11.32 -14.71
N GLU A 231 -40.80 11.01 -14.22
CA GLU A 231 -41.55 9.80 -14.57
C GLU A 231 -42.10 9.88 -16.00
N GLU A 232 -42.62 11.04 -16.38
CA GLU A 232 -43.21 11.27 -17.70
C GLU A 232 -42.15 11.29 -18.82
N ILE A 233 -40.96 11.87 -18.60
CA ILE A 233 -39.92 11.99 -19.64
C ILE A 233 -39.24 10.66 -19.99
N VAL A 234 -39.21 9.72 -19.04
CA VAL A 234 -38.63 8.38 -19.25
C VAL A 234 -39.69 7.32 -19.58
N ASP A 235 -40.97 7.70 -19.62
CA ASP A 235 -42.05 6.79 -19.95
C ASP A 235 -41.84 6.22 -21.37
N PRO A 236 -41.96 4.89 -21.58
CA PRO A 236 -41.83 4.29 -22.89
C PRO A 236 -42.77 4.86 -23.95
N ASN A 237 -43.91 5.41 -23.54
CA ASN A 237 -44.94 5.99 -24.38
C ASN A 237 -44.83 7.52 -24.50
N VAL A 238 -43.79 8.16 -23.97
CA VAL A 238 -43.64 9.62 -24.08
C VAL A 238 -43.63 10.07 -25.54
N ASP A 239 -44.37 11.14 -25.86
CA ASP A 239 -44.36 11.74 -27.18
C ASP A 239 -43.22 12.75 -27.34
N GLU A 240 -42.73 12.92 -28.57
CA GLU A 240 -41.62 13.83 -28.85
C GLU A 240 -41.95 15.29 -28.55
N HIS A 241 -43.20 15.73 -28.66
CA HIS A 241 -43.56 17.13 -28.42
C HIS A 241 -43.40 17.48 -26.94
N SER A 242 -43.79 16.60 -26.02
CA SER A 242 -43.58 16.78 -24.58
C SER A 242 -42.10 16.90 -24.22
N VAL A 243 -41.26 16.02 -24.76
CA VAL A 243 -39.80 16.05 -24.51
C VAL A 243 -39.17 17.30 -25.13
N MET A 244 -39.52 17.65 -26.37
CA MET A 244 -39.04 18.88 -27.03
C MET A 244 -39.45 20.13 -26.24
N THR A 245 -40.65 20.16 -25.67
CA THR A 245 -41.12 21.29 -24.84
C THR A 245 -40.18 21.54 -23.68
N TYR A 246 -39.80 20.49 -22.94
CA TYR A 246 -38.86 20.60 -21.83
C TYR A 246 -37.44 20.94 -22.29
N LEU A 247 -36.92 20.23 -23.29
CA LEU A 247 -35.52 20.38 -23.75
C LEU A 247 -35.26 21.72 -24.45
N SER A 248 -36.27 22.33 -25.07
CA SER A 248 -36.16 23.65 -25.71
C SER A 248 -35.80 24.80 -24.75
N GLN A 249 -35.83 24.55 -23.44
CA GLN A 249 -35.46 25.51 -22.41
C GLN A 249 -33.93 25.58 -22.20
N PHE A 250 -33.19 24.52 -22.51
CA PHE A 250 -31.74 24.41 -22.26
C PHE A 250 -30.88 25.42 -23.05
N PRO A 251 -31.17 25.76 -24.31
CA PRO A 251 -30.37 26.74 -25.06
C PRO A 251 -30.26 28.11 -24.39
N LYS A 252 -31.23 28.49 -23.56
CA LYS A 252 -31.24 29.77 -22.82
C LYS A 252 -30.80 29.63 -21.37
N ALA A 253 -30.45 28.43 -20.93
CA ALA A 253 -30.11 28.14 -19.55
C ALA A 253 -28.87 28.93 -19.11
N LYS A 254 -28.90 29.43 -17.87
CA LYS A 254 -27.78 30.16 -17.26
C LYS A 254 -27.49 29.59 -15.90
N LEU A 255 -26.21 29.34 -15.62
CA LEU A 255 -25.77 28.85 -14.34
C LEU A 255 -26.01 29.90 -13.25
N LYS A 256 -26.76 29.54 -12.21
CA LYS A 256 -26.98 30.40 -11.04
C LYS A 256 -25.70 30.49 -10.20
N PRO A 257 -25.39 31.67 -9.61
CA PRO A 257 -24.25 31.82 -8.72
C PRO A 257 -24.30 30.86 -7.52
N GLY A 258 -23.16 30.33 -7.11
CA GLY A 258 -23.06 29.44 -5.94
C GLY A 258 -23.41 27.97 -6.21
N ALA A 259 -23.56 27.56 -7.47
CA ALA A 259 -23.83 26.18 -7.82
C ALA A 259 -22.76 25.21 -7.28
N PRO A 260 -23.17 24.05 -6.71
CA PRO A 260 -22.28 23.08 -6.10
C PRO A 260 -21.62 22.20 -7.17
N LEU A 261 -20.75 22.80 -7.99
CA LEU A 261 -20.05 22.08 -9.06
C LEU A 261 -19.04 21.09 -8.47
N ARG A 262 -19.32 19.80 -8.64
CA ARG A 262 -18.45 18.71 -8.20
C ARG A 262 -17.51 18.33 -9.34
N PRO A 263 -16.18 18.31 -9.13
CA PRO A 263 -15.26 17.85 -10.17
C PRO A 263 -15.54 16.40 -10.52
N LYS A 264 -15.41 16.07 -11.82
CA LYS A 264 -15.59 14.70 -12.32
C LYS A 264 -14.68 13.71 -11.60
N LEU A 265 -15.27 12.60 -11.17
CA LEU A 265 -14.56 11.51 -10.50
C LEU A 265 -13.45 11.01 -11.42
N ASN A 266 -12.22 11.02 -10.92
CA ASN A 266 -11.05 10.53 -11.64
C ASN A 266 -10.17 9.69 -10.69
N PRO A 267 -10.36 8.36 -10.68
CA PRO A 267 -9.56 7.45 -9.87
C PRO A 267 -8.05 7.56 -10.09
N LYS A 268 -7.59 7.99 -11.28
CA LYS A 268 -6.16 8.19 -11.57
C LYS A 268 -5.56 9.41 -10.87
N LYS A 269 -6.39 10.29 -10.32
CA LYS A 269 -5.94 11.39 -9.46
C LYS A 269 -5.84 11.00 -7.98
N ALA A 270 -6.33 9.81 -7.60
CA ALA A 270 -6.10 9.27 -6.27
C ALA A 270 -4.67 8.72 -6.18
N ARG A 271 -4.05 8.90 -5.02
CA ARG A 271 -2.66 8.50 -4.77
C ARG A 271 -2.59 7.68 -3.50
N ALA A 272 -1.83 6.59 -3.53
CA ALA A 272 -1.47 5.83 -2.34
C ALA A 272 0.03 5.99 -2.06
N TYR A 273 0.41 6.06 -0.78
CA TYR A 273 1.80 6.17 -0.33
C TYR A 273 1.94 5.66 1.11
N GLY A 274 3.09 5.08 1.44
CA GLY A 274 3.40 4.56 2.78
C GLY A 274 4.07 3.18 2.73
N PRO A 275 4.65 2.73 3.86
CA PRO A 275 5.50 1.54 3.89
C PRO A 275 4.79 0.26 3.42
N GLY A 276 3.49 0.13 3.64
CA GLY A 276 2.70 -1.04 3.25
C GLY A 276 2.50 -1.24 1.74
N ILE A 277 2.92 -0.30 0.90
CA ILE A 277 2.90 -0.46 -0.57
C ILE A 277 4.29 -0.22 -1.20
N GLU A 278 5.32 -0.08 -0.37
CA GLU A 278 6.69 -0.01 -0.87
C GLU A 278 7.15 -1.38 -1.37
N PRO A 279 7.97 -1.46 -2.42
CA PRO A 279 8.39 -2.73 -3.02
C PRO A 279 9.11 -3.67 -2.05
N THR A 280 9.77 -3.12 -1.02
CA THR A 280 10.55 -3.86 -0.02
C THR A 280 10.38 -3.25 1.38
N GLY A 281 10.78 -4.00 2.41
CA GLY A 281 10.78 -3.54 3.81
C GLY A 281 9.63 -4.10 4.66
N ASN A 282 8.58 -4.63 4.04
CA ASN A 282 7.51 -5.34 4.74
C ASN A 282 7.96 -6.73 5.19
N MET A 283 7.44 -7.20 6.32
CA MET A 283 7.84 -8.47 6.94
C MET A 283 6.61 -9.29 7.33
N VAL A 284 6.76 -10.62 7.28
CA VAL A 284 5.73 -11.56 7.72
C VAL A 284 5.34 -11.30 9.18
N LYS A 285 4.03 -11.35 9.46
CA LYS A 285 3.39 -11.12 10.77
C LYS A 285 3.62 -9.72 11.37
N LYS A 286 4.17 -8.77 10.59
CA LYS A 286 4.24 -7.36 10.98
C LYS A 286 3.16 -6.56 10.26
N ARG A 287 2.60 -5.56 10.93
CA ARG A 287 1.59 -4.67 10.34
C ARG A 287 2.23 -3.82 9.24
N ALA A 288 1.68 -3.92 8.04
CA ALA A 288 1.99 -3.10 6.87
C ALA A 288 0.91 -2.02 6.74
N GLU A 289 1.29 -0.75 6.66
CA GLU A 289 0.34 0.37 6.65
C GLU A 289 0.68 1.42 5.61
N PHE A 290 -0.36 2.06 5.06
CA PHE A 290 -0.21 3.12 4.07
C PHE A 290 -1.46 4.02 4.05
N THR A 291 -1.38 5.11 3.30
CA THR A 291 -2.44 6.11 3.19
C THR A 291 -2.91 6.25 1.74
N VAL A 292 -4.21 6.39 1.53
CA VAL A 292 -4.82 6.72 0.23
C VAL A 292 -5.41 8.13 0.31
N GLU A 293 -5.01 9.01 -0.62
CA GLU A 293 -5.46 10.39 -0.73
C GLU A 293 -6.35 10.56 -1.97
N THR A 294 -7.58 11.08 -1.78
CA THR A 294 -8.59 11.16 -2.85
C THR A 294 -9.10 12.57 -3.13
N ARG A 295 -8.53 13.62 -2.51
CA ARG A 295 -8.96 15.03 -2.71
C ARG A 295 -9.17 15.41 -4.17
N SER A 296 -8.21 15.06 -5.03
CA SER A 296 -8.23 15.39 -6.46
C SER A 296 -9.00 14.39 -7.32
N ALA A 297 -9.46 13.27 -6.72
CA ALA A 297 -10.13 12.17 -7.41
C ALA A 297 -11.66 12.27 -7.35
N GLY A 298 -12.22 13.12 -6.49
CA GLY A 298 -13.67 13.29 -6.32
C GLY A 298 -14.20 12.65 -5.04
N GLN A 299 -15.46 12.23 -5.05
CA GLN A 299 -16.09 11.52 -3.92
C GLN A 299 -16.37 10.08 -4.34
N GLY A 300 -15.90 9.12 -3.55
CA GLY A 300 -16.01 7.70 -3.86
C GLY A 300 -15.49 6.84 -2.72
N GLU A 301 -15.84 5.55 -2.76
CA GLU A 301 -15.39 4.54 -1.81
C GLU A 301 -13.97 4.07 -2.13
N VAL A 302 -13.19 3.74 -1.10
CA VAL A 302 -11.85 3.13 -1.22
C VAL A 302 -11.93 1.68 -0.76
N LEU A 303 -11.62 0.74 -1.65
CA LEU A 303 -11.52 -0.68 -1.35
C LEU A 303 -10.09 -1.15 -1.59
N VAL A 304 -9.55 -1.97 -0.69
CA VAL A 304 -8.19 -2.49 -0.79
C VAL A 304 -8.17 -3.99 -0.59
N TYR A 305 -7.53 -4.68 -1.51
CA TYR A 305 -7.32 -6.13 -1.45
C TYR A 305 -5.83 -6.47 -1.52
N VAL A 306 -5.43 -7.48 -0.77
CA VAL A 306 -4.06 -8.01 -0.75
C VAL A 306 -4.12 -9.45 -1.24
N GLU A 307 -3.42 -9.72 -2.34
CA GLU A 307 -3.26 -11.07 -2.89
C GLU A 307 -1.88 -11.61 -2.49
N ASP A 308 -1.86 -12.78 -1.85
CA ASP A 308 -0.64 -13.48 -1.47
C ASP A 308 0.02 -14.20 -2.68
N PRO A 309 1.26 -14.70 -2.55
CA PRO A 309 1.93 -15.43 -3.64
C PRO A 309 1.23 -16.73 -4.09
N ALA A 310 0.30 -17.27 -3.28
CA ALA A 310 -0.51 -18.44 -3.61
C ALA A 310 -1.84 -18.07 -4.30
N GLY A 311 -2.13 -16.77 -4.46
CA GLY A 311 -3.34 -16.24 -5.08
C GLY A 311 -4.52 -16.08 -4.12
N HIS A 312 -4.33 -16.23 -2.81
CA HIS A 312 -5.38 -15.93 -1.83
C HIS A 312 -5.53 -14.43 -1.67
N GLN A 313 -6.77 -13.95 -1.81
CA GLN A 313 -7.10 -12.53 -1.73
C GLN A 313 -7.83 -12.22 -0.43
N GLU A 314 -7.32 -11.25 0.33
CA GLU A 314 -7.93 -10.76 1.56
C GLU A 314 -8.21 -9.25 1.48
N GLU A 315 -9.27 -8.80 2.13
CA GLU A 315 -9.61 -7.38 2.21
C GLU A 315 -8.84 -6.70 3.35
N ALA A 316 -8.12 -5.62 3.02
CA ALA A 316 -7.38 -4.85 4.02
C ALA A 316 -8.30 -3.96 4.86
N LYS A 317 -7.85 -3.57 6.05
CA LYS A 317 -8.62 -2.67 6.91
C LYS A 317 -8.46 -1.22 6.44
N VAL A 318 -9.55 -0.62 5.98
CA VAL A 318 -9.62 0.79 5.53
C VAL A 318 -10.39 1.62 6.55
N THR A 319 -9.87 2.80 6.91
CA THR A 319 -10.55 3.76 7.81
C THR A 319 -10.47 5.16 7.23
N ALA A 320 -11.61 5.84 7.11
CA ALA A 320 -11.68 7.22 6.61
C ALA A 320 -11.29 8.21 7.72
N ASN A 321 -10.35 9.12 7.42
CA ASN A 321 -9.87 10.11 8.39
C ASN A 321 -10.67 11.41 8.38
N ASN A 322 -11.53 11.61 7.38
CA ASN A 322 -12.39 12.80 7.20
C ASN A 322 -11.63 14.14 7.30
N ASP A 323 -10.37 14.17 6.83
CA ASP A 323 -9.55 15.38 6.81
C ASP A 323 -9.79 16.24 5.55
N LYS A 324 -9.18 17.43 5.50
CA LYS A 324 -9.27 18.35 4.35
C LYS A 324 -8.74 17.74 3.04
N ASN A 325 -7.90 16.71 3.13
CA ASN A 325 -7.30 16.01 1.99
C ASN A 325 -8.05 14.72 1.63
N ARG A 326 -9.16 14.41 2.31
CA ARG A 326 -9.95 13.18 2.14
C ARG A 326 -9.05 11.93 2.14
N THR A 327 -8.27 11.77 3.20
CA THR A 327 -7.36 10.62 3.34
C THR A 327 -8.03 9.41 4.00
N PHE A 328 -7.54 8.23 3.65
CA PHE A 328 -7.92 6.94 4.22
C PHE A 328 -6.66 6.24 4.74
N SER A 329 -6.70 5.79 5.99
CA SER A 329 -5.65 4.96 6.57
C SER A 329 -5.94 3.50 6.30
N VAL A 330 -4.96 2.79 5.75
CA VAL A 330 -5.08 1.38 5.35
C VAL A 330 -3.98 0.57 6.03
N TRP A 331 -4.33 -0.61 6.54
CA TRP A 331 -3.33 -1.56 7.02
C TRP A 331 -3.74 -3.02 6.81
N TYR A 332 -2.74 -3.89 6.73
CA TYR A 332 -2.89 -5.35 6.67
C TYR A 332 -1.70 -6.04 7.36
N VAL A 333 -1.79 -7.36 7.58
CA VAL A 333 -0.70 -8.16 8.16
C VAL A 333 -0.45 -9.35 7.25
N PRO A 334 0.68 -9.40 6.51
CA PRO A 334 0.97 -10.51 5.62
C PRO A 334 1.36 -11.76 6.41
N GLU A 335 0.75 -12.90 6.09
CA GLU A 335 0.99 -14.17 6.78
C GLU A 335 2.14 -14.99 6.20
N VAL A 336 2.45 -14.78 4.90
CA VAL A 336 3.42 -15.55 4.14
C VAL A 336 4.50 -14.67 3.54
N THR A 337 5.66 -15.24 3.23
CA THR A 337 6.77 -14.53 2.55
C THR A 337 6.56 -14.53 1.05
N GLY A 338 7.07 -13.51 0.35
CA GLY A 338 7.10 -13.43 -1.10
C GLY A 338 6.38 -12.19 -1.65
N THR A 339 6.24 -12.13 -2.98
CA THR A 339 5.62 -10.99 -3.67
C THR A 339 4.11 -11.02 -3.53
N HIS A 340 3.56 -10.08 -2.78
CA HIS A 340 2.13 -9.82 -2.67
C HIS A 340 1.71 -8.75 -3.68
N LYS A 341 0.44 -8.77 -4.10
CA LYS A 341 -0.15 -7.70 -4.90
C LYS A 341 -1.20 -6.95 -4.08
N VAL A 342 -0.95 -5.66 -3.84
CA VAL A 342 -1.90 -4.78 -3.16
C VAL A 342 -2.72 -4.02 -4.21
N THR A 343 -3.99 -4.37 -4.34
CA THR A 343 -4.95 -3.72 -5.23
C THR A 343 -5.69 -2.64 -4.47
N VAL A 344 -5.66 -1.40 -4.99
CA VAL A 344 -6.33 -0.24 -4.40
C VAL A 344 -7.32 0.29 -5.43
N LEU A 345 -8.60 0.24 -5.09
CA LEU A 345 -9.71 0.68 -5.92
C LEU A 345 -10.33 1.94 -5.32
N PHE A 346 -10.66 2.89 -6.19
CA PHE A 346 -11.47 4.07 -5.85
C PHE A 346 -12.72 4.09 -6.74
N ALA A 347 -13.91 4.07 -6.13
CA ALA A 347 -15.18 3.90 -6.82
C ALA A 347 -15.19 2.72 -7.82
N GLY A 348 -14.65 1.58 -7.39
CA GLY A 348 -14.58 0.35 -8.19
C GLY A 348 -13.48 0.30 -9.26
N GLN A 349 -12.66 1.34 -9.43
CA GLN A 349 -11.59 1.39 -10.44
C GLN A 349 -10.20 1.52 -9.82
N HIS A 350 -9.18 0.93 -10.46
CA HIS A 350 -7.79 1.04 -10.02
C HIS A 350 -7.31 2.49 -9.98
N ILE A 351 -6.72 2.89 -8.85
CA ILE A 351 -6.03 4.17 -8.73
C ILE A 351 -4.73 4.20 -9.57
N ALA A 352 -4.02 5.32 -9.56
CA ALA A 352 -2.69 5.39 -10.17
C ALA A 352 -1.73 4.38 -9.50
N LYS A 353 -0.96 3.65 -10.33
CA LYS A 353 0.02 2.62 -9.95
C LYS A 353 -0.53 1.35 -9.30
N SER A 354 -1.83 1.23 -9.07
CA SER A 354 -2.42 -0.03 -8.63
C SER A 354 -2.47 -1.03 -9.80
N PRO A 355 -2.19 -2.33 -9.56
CA PRO A 355 -1.77 -2.94 -8.30
C PRO A 355 -0.30 -2.65 -7.93
N PHE A 356 -0.01 -2.61 -6.63
CA PHE A 356 1.34 -2.44 -6.08
C PHE A 356 1.95 -3.81 -5.79
N GLU A 357 3.14 -4.09 -6.30
CA GLU A 357 3.89 -5.30 -5.97
C GLU A 357 4.74 -5.06 -4.73
N VAL A 358 4.52 -5.86 -3.68
CA VAL A 358 5.16 -5.72 -2.36
C VAL A 358 5.85 -7.02 -2.00
N TYR A 359 7.18 -7.01 -1.91
CA TYR A 359 7.94 -8.17 -1.45
C TYR A 359 7.97 -8.21 0.09
N VAL A 360 7.39 -9.26 0.68
CA VAL A 360 7.35 -9.48 2.12
C VAL A 360 8.45 -10.47 2.53
N ASP A 361 9.35 -10.01 3.39
CA ASP A 361 10.50 -10.80 3.87
C ASP A 361 10.18 -11.60 5.15
N LYS A 362 11.05 -12.56 5.48
CA LYS A 362 11.01 -13.30 6.74
C LYS A 362 11.15 -12.34 7.91
N SER A 363 10.44 -12.58 9.01
CA SER A 363 10.62 -11.82 10.25
C SER A 363 12.06 -11.98 10.74
N GLN A 364 12.83 -10.88 10.82
CA GLN A 364 14.13 -10.90 11.50
C GLN A 364 13.97 -11.32 12.96
N GLY A 365 14.85 -12.21 13.42
CA GLY A 365 14.83 -12.72 14.79
C GLY A 365 14.96 -11.64 15.86
N ASP A 366 14.44 -11.95 17.05
CA ASP A 366 14.35 -11.07 18.22
C ASP A 366 15.65 -11.11 19.04
N SER A 367 16.53 -10.13 18.85
CA SER A 367 17.82 -10.04 19.56
C SER A 367 17.67 -9.94 21.08
N SER A 368 16.52 -9.46 21.58
CA SER A 368 16.26 -9.33 23.02
C SER A 368 16.20 -10.68 23.76
N LYS A 369 15.96 -11.76 23.01
CA LYS A 369 15.92 -13.14 23.52
C LYS A 369 17.25 -13.87 23.42
N VAL A 370 18.27 -13.24 22.83
CA VAL A 370 19.61 -13.81 22.72
C VAL A 370 20.43 -13.44 23.95
N THR A 371 21.15 -14.41 24.50
CA THR A 371 22.04 -14.18 25.66
C THR A 371 23.44 -14.70 25.35
N ALA A 372 24.47 -14.05 25.91
CA ALA A 372 25.84 -14.51 25.81
C ALA A 372 26.51 -14.56 27.20
N GLN A 373 27.27 -15.62 27.47
CA GLN A 373 27.98 -15.81 28.74
C GLN A 373 29.17 -16.76 28.59
N GLY A 374 30.19 -16.59 29.44
CA GLY A 374 31.37 -17.46 29.49
C GLY A 374 32.65 -16.69 29.84
N PRO A 375 33.77 -17.41 30.07
CA PRO A 375 35.02 -16.81 30.55
C PRO A 375 35.58 -15.73 29.62
N GLY A 376 35.31 -15.80 28.31
CA GLY A 376 35.70 -14.79 27.34
C GLY A 376 34.92 -13.48 27.41
N LEU A 377 33.85 -13.39 28.21
CA LEU A 377 33.10 -12.14 28.44
C LEU A 377 33.30 -11.58 29.86
N GLU A 378 34.06 -12.28 30.70
CA GLU A 378 34.33 -11.83 32.06
C GLU A 378 35.23 -10.58 32.07
N PRO A 379 34.96 -9.58 32.93
CA PRO A 379 35.71 -8.32 32.96
C PRO A 379 37.21 -8.48 33.25
N SER A 380 37.60 -9.60 33.84
CA SER A 380 38.98 -9.91 34.24
C SER A 380 39.25 -11.42 34.16
N GLY A 381 40.53 -11.82 34.15
CA GLY A 381 40.94 -13.23 34.11
C GLY A 381 41.34 -13.76 32.72
N ASN A 382 41.11 -12.97 31.67
CA ASN A 382 41.64 -13.24 30.33
C ASN A 382 43.11 -12.80 30.24
N ILE A 383 43.95 -13.58 29.54
CA ILE A 383 45.41 -13.37 29.45
C ILE A 383 45.82 -13.33 27.98
N ALA A 384 46.73 -12.43 27.63
CA ALA A 384 47.24 -12.31 26.27
C ALA A 384 47.88 -13.63 25.80
N ASN A 385 47.67 -13.96 24.52
CA ASN A 385 48.07 -15.20 23.85
C ASN A 385 47.46 -16.50 24.42
N LYS A 386 46.43 -16.42 25.27
CA LYS A 386 45.68 -17.59 25.74
C LYS A 386 44.28 -17.61 25.13
N THR A 387 43.89 -18.72 24.52
CA THR A 387 42.54 -18.89 23.98
C THR A 387 41.49 -18.85 25.10
N THR A 388 40.41 -18.11 24.86
CA THR A 388 39.22 -18.04 25.71
C THR A 388 37.96 -18.25 24.86
N TYR A 389 36.81 -18.42 25.49
CA TYR A 389 35.55 -18.67 24.80
C TYR A 389 34.34 -18.17 25.57
N PHE A 390 33.23 -18.01 24.87
CA PHE A 390 31.90 -17.81 25.45
C PHE A 390 30.82 -18.46 24.57
N GLU A 391 29.65 -18.65 25.14
CA GLU A 391 28.50 -19.27 24.48
C GLU A 391 27.40 -18.25 24.27
N ILE A 392 26.69 -18.40 23.15
CA ILE A 392 25.59 -17.54 22.72
C ILE A 392 24.36 -18.43 22.54
N PHE A 393 23.31 -18.15 23.30
CA PHE A 393 22.05 -18.89 23.28
C PHE A 393 21.00 -18.10 22.53
N THR A 394 20.46 -18.66 21.45
CA THR A 394 19.46 -18.05 20.55
C THR A 394 18.08 -18.73 20.65
N ALA A 395 17.87 -19.59 21.65
CA ALA A 395 16.61 -20.30 21.85
C ALA A 395 15.44 -19.30 22.01
N GLY A 396 14.41 -19.45 21.17
CA GLY A 396 13.23 -18.57 21.19
C GLY A 396 13.43 -17.20 20.51
N ALA A 397 14.62 -16.88 20.02
CA ALA A 397 14.92 -15.65 19.28
C ALA A 397 14.48 -15.71 17.80
N GLY A 398 14.12 -16.87 17.27
CA GLY A 398 13.78 -17.04 15.86
C GLY A 398 15.01 -17.19 14.97
N THR A 399 14.86 -16.97 13.66
CA THR A 399 15.96 -17.12 12.69
C THR A 399 16.70 -15.80 12.54
N GLY A 400 18.02 -15.82 12.71
CA GLY A 400 18.89 -14.65 12.56
C GLY A 400 20.37 -15.05 12.53
N GLU A 401 21.19 -14.22 11.90
CA GLU A 401 22.65 -14.39 11.86
C GLU A 401 23.27 -13.84 13.15
N VAL A 402 24.22 -14.58 13.72
CA VAL A 402 25.02 -14.15 14.88
C VAL A 402 26.36 -13.64 14.38
N GLU A 403 26.71 -12.42 14.74
CA GLU A 403 28.00 -11.81 14.40
C GLU A 403 28.71 -11.35 15.69
N VAL A 404 30.03 -11.58 15.74
CA VAL A 404 30.89 -11.19 16.85
C VAL A 404 32.04 -10.36 16.31
N VAL A 405 32.24 -9.18 16.89
CA VAL A 405 33.34 -8.27 16.54
C VAL A 405 34.10 -7.88 17.80
N ILE A 406 35.41 -8.14 17.81
CA ILE A 406 36.28 -7.80 18.93
C ILE A 406 37.11 -6.58 18.54
N GLN A 407 37.06 -5.54 19.38
CA GLN A 407 37.91 -4.36 19.31
C GLN A 407 39.05 -4.50 20.30
N ASP A 408 40.26 -4.26 19.84
CA ASP A 408 41.45 -4.22 20.69
C ASP A 408 41.56 -2.91 21.51
N PRO A 409 42.57 -2.77 22.38
CA PRO A 409 42.75 -1.58 23.22
C PRO A 409 43.04 -0.30 22.42
N MET A 410 43.40 -0.41 21.14
CA MET A 410 43.59 0.72 20.22
C MET A 410 42.31 1.03 19.41
N GLY A 411 41.22 0.30 19.67
CA GLY A 411 39.94 0.45 18.99
C GLY A 411 39.90 -0.17 17.59
N GLN A 412 40.94 -0.91 17.18
CA GLN A 412 40.99 -1.56 15.87
C GLN A 412 40.13 -2.82 15.89
N LYS A 413 39.39 -3.03 14.81
CA LYS A 413 38.57 -4.23 14.57
C LYS A 413 39.38 -5.23 13.73
N GLY A 414 39.24 -6.52 14.00
CA GLY A 414 39.85 -7.59 13.20
C GLY A 414 41.28 -7.95 13.56
N THR A 415 41.88 -7.32 14.59
CA THR A 415 43.17 -7.74 15.16
C THR A 415 43.06 -9.01 16.01
N VAL A 416 41.84 -9.32 16.46
CA VAL A 416 41.48 -10.57 17.13
C VAL A 416 40.35 -11.21 16.33
N GLU A 417 40.62 -12.34 15.67
CA GLU A 417 39.62 -13.07 14.89
C GLU A 417 38.81 -14.02 15.79
N PRO A 418 37.49 -13.81 15.95
CA PRO A 418 36.63 -14.74 16.64
C PRO A 418 36.26 -15.93 15.74
N GLN A 419 36.37 -17.14 16.28
CA GLN A 419 35.92 -18.37 15.65
C GLN A 419 34.55 -18.76 16.21
N LEU A 420 33.52 -18.65 15.37
CA LEU A 420 32.15 -19.00 15.72
C LEU A 420 31.81 -20.41 15.25
N GLU A 421 31.44 -21.29 16.19
CA GLU A 421 31.07 -22.67 15.93
C GLU A 421 29.63 -22.95 16.41
N ALA A 422 28.78 -23.48 15.53
CA ALA A 422 27.45 -23.96 15.93
C ALA A 422 27.58 -25.28 16.71
N ARG A 423 26.96 -25.35 17.90
CA ARG A 423 27.00 -26.55 18.77
C ARG A 423 25.73 -27.39 18.69
N GLY A 424 24.71 -26.94 17.97
CA GLY A 424 23.35 -27.52 17.99
C GLY A 424 22.46 -26.83 19.01
N ASP A 425 21.16 -27.14 19.00
CA ASP A 425 20.17 -26.69 19.99
C ASP A 425 20.15 -25.17 20.24
N SER A 426 20.16 -24.37 19.16
CA SER A 426 20.16 -22.90 19.24
C SER A 426 21.31 -22.31 20.08
N THR A 427 22.47 -22.98 20.09
CA THR A 427 23.66 -22.55 20.83
C THR A 427 24.87 -22.41 19.89
N TYR A 428 25.59 -21.31 20.03
CA TYR A 428 26.86 -21.04 19.34
C TYR A 428 27.98 -20.90 20.36
N ARG A 429 29.17 -21.42 20.05
CA ARG A 429 30.38 -21.17 20.83
C ARG A 429 31.31 -20.26 20.03
N CYS A 430 31.63 -19.11 20.62
CA CYS A 430 32.62 -18.19 20.08
C CYS A 430 33.94 -18.36 20.84
N SER A 431 35.02 -18.68 20.14
CA SER A 431 36.37 -18.79 20.72
C SER A 431 37.29 -17.75 20.10
N TYR A 432 38.15 -17.13 20.89
CA TYR A 432 39.11 -16.15 20.39
C TYR A 432 40.39 -16.13 21.22
N GLN A 433 41.47 -15.57 20.67
CA GLN A 433 42.77 -15.45 21.33
C GLN A 433 43.22 -13.98 21.30
N PRO A 434 43.10 -13.24 22.40
CA PRO A 434 43.57 -11.86 22.44
C PRO A 434 45.11 -11.84 22.42
N THR A 435 45.71 -11.02 21.56
CA THR A 435 47.18 -10.93 21.39
C THR A 435 47.78 -9.76 22.16
N MET A 436 46.98 -8.72 22.44
CA MET A 436 47.40 -7.51 23.14
C MET A 436 46.94 -7.51 24.61
N GLU A 437 47.71 -6.89 25.48
CA GLU A 437 47.27 -6.57 26.85
C GLU A 437 46.44 -5.28 26.86
N GLY A 438 45.44 -5.20 27.73
CA GLY A 438 44.58 -4.03 27.88
C GLY A 438 43.09 -4.33 27.68
N VAL A 439 42.29 -3.27 27.65
CA VAL A 439 40.82 -3.35 27.60
C VAL A 439 40.36 -3.63 26.17
N HIS A 440 39.69 -4.75 25.96
CA HIS A 440 39.06 -5.13 24.71
C HIS A 440 37.54 -4.96 24.82
N THR A 441 36.88 -4.69 23.70
CA THR A 441 35.41 -4.55 23.63
C THR A 441 34.85 -5.59 22.68
N VAL A 442 34.00 -6.49 23.19
CA VAL A 442 33.36 -7.57 22.42
C VAL A 442 31.94 -7.16 22.09
N HIS A 443 31.65 -6.99 20.80
CA HIS A 443 30.32 -6.72 20.27
C HIS A 443 29.69 -8.01 19.78
N VAL A 444 28.47 -8.29 20.23
CA VAL A 444 27.66 -9.43 19.77
C VAL A 444 26.34 -8.90 19.22
N THR A 445 26.01 -9.26 17.98
CA THR A 445 24.77 -8.88 17.29
C THR A 445 24.01 -10.12 16.83
N PHE A 446 22.69 -10.00 16.78
CA PHE A 446 21.78 -11.00 16.22
C PHE A 446 20.83 -10.32 15.23
N ALA A 447 20.78 -10.82 13.99
CA ALA A 447 20.04 -10.20 12.88
C ALA A 447 20.41 -8.71 12.69
N GLY A 448 21.68 -8.35 12.90
CA GLY A 448 22.19 -6.97 12.77
C GLY A 448 21.92 -6.06 13.97
N VAL A 449 21.19 -6.52 15.00
CA VAL A 449 20.86 -5.73 16.20
C VAL A 449 21.70 -6.23 17.40
N PRO A 450 22.28 -5.34 18.22
CA PRO A 450 23.00 -5.75 19.43
C PRO A 450 22.11 -6.57 20.39
N ILE A 451 22.69 -7.62 20.97
CA ILE A 451 22.02 -8.41 22.01
C ILE A 451 22.05 -7.64 23.35
N PRO A 452 21.17 -7.97 24.32
CA PRO A 452 21.27 -7.45 25.67
C PRO A 452 22.69 -7.61 26.27
N ARG A 453 23.16 -6.56 26.94
CA ARG A 453 24.51 -6.44 27.55
C ARG A 453 25.69 -6.35 26.59
N SER A 454 25.47 -6.40 25.28
CA SER A 454 26.50 -6.02 24.30
C SER A 454 26.59 -4.48 24.23
N PRO A 455 27.79 -3.88 24.21
CA PRO A 455 29.09 -4.53 24.19
C PRO A 455 29.60 -4.98 25.58
N TYR A 456 30.45 -6.01 25.58
CA TYR A 456 31.13 -6.52 26.77
C TYR A 456 32.56 -5.97 26.85
N THR A 457 32.94 -5.49 28.03
CA THR A 457 34.30 -4.96 28.28
C THR A 457 35.15 -6.01 28.99
N VAL A 458 36.28 -6.40 28.37
CA VAL A 458 37.15 -7.48 28.84
C VAL A 458 38.58 -6.96 29.05
N THR A 459 39.11 -7.04 30.27
CA THR A 459 40.50 -6.66 30.56
C THR A 459 41.42 -7.86 30.36
N VAL A 460 42.30 -7.77 29.35
CA VAL A 460 43.30 -8.81 29.04
C VAL A 460 44.61 -8.51 29.76
N GLY A 461 45.03 -9.41 30.65
CA GLY A 461 46.28 -9.30 31.40
C GLY A 461 47.52 -9.71 30.61
N GLN A 462 48.68 -9.29 31.10
CA GLN A 462 49.98 -9.57 30.49
C GLN A 462 50.29 -11.08 30.43
N ALA A 463 50.79 -11.55 29.28
CA ALA A 463 51.26 -12.92 29.11
C ALA A 463 52.51 -13.18 29.97
N CYS A 464 52.61 -14.35 30.62
CA CYS A 464 53.83 -14.76 31.30
C CYS A 464 54.93 -15.10 30.28
N ASN A 465 56.16 -14.64 30.54
CA ASN A 465 57.35 -14.93 29.73
C ASN A 465 58.38 -15.72 30.58
N PRO A 466 58.31 -17.06 30.61
CA PRO A 466 59.23 -17.88 31.40
C PRO A 466 60.72 -17.67 31.04
N SER A 467 61.02 -17.23 29.80
CA SER A 467 62.38 -16.98 29.33
C SER A 467 63.04 -15.75 29.96
N ALA A 468 62.26 -14.88 30.61
CA ALA A 468 62.78 -13.74 31.37
C ALA A 468 63.30 -14.15 32.77
N CYS A 469 63.05 -15.38 33.21
CA CYS A 469 63.62 -15.92 34.45
C CYS A 469 65.12 -16.22 34.29
N ARG A 470 65.96 -15.66 35.16
CA ARG A 470 67.42 -15.89 35.15
C ARG A 470 67.93 -16.28 36.53
N ALA A 471 68.73 -17.34 36.63
CA ALA A 471 69.39 -17.72 37.88
C ALA A 471 70.90 -17.43 37.83
N VAL A 472 71.44 -16.77 38.86
CA VAL A 472 72.88 -16.42 38.95
C VAL A 472 73.37 -16.55 40.40
N GLY A 473 74.56 -17.12 40.61
CA GLY A 473 75.21 -17.17 41.91
C GLY A 473 76.38 -18.14 41.96
N ARG A 474 77.15 -18.11 43.05
CA ARG A 474 78.31 -19.01 43.25
C ARG A 474 77.88 -20.49 43.19
N GLY A 475 76.71 -20.83 43.69
CA GLY A 475 76.18 -22.19 43.67
C GLY A 475 75.82 -22.73 42.26
N LEU A 476 75.87 -21.90 41.22
CA LEU A 476 75.64 -22.28 39.82
C LEU A 476 76.92 -22.30 38.98
N GLN A 477 78.07 -21.94 39.58
CA GLN A 477 79.33 -21.89 38.85
C GLN A 477 79.89 -23.30 38.61
N PRO A 478 80.50 -23.56 37.44
CA PRO A 478 81.01 -24.90 37.09
C PRO A 478 82.24 -25.33 37.90
N LYS A 479 82.88 -24.41 38.64
CA LYS A 479 84.05 -24.65 39.49
C LYS A 479 83.97 -23.78 40.75
N GLY A 480 84.59 -24.24 41.85
CA GLY A 480 84.72 -23.44 43.09
C GLY A 480 83.63 -23.67 44.15
N VAL A 481 82.70 -24.60 43.92
CA VAL A 481 81.72 -25.05 44.94
C VAL A 481 82.31 -26.23 45.71
N ARG A 482 82.39 -26.13 47.04
CA ARG A 482 83.03 -27.13 47.92
C ARG A 482 82.02 -27.89 48.76
N VAL A 483 82.35 -29.15 49.05
CA VAL A 483 81.54 -30.03 49.89
C VAL A 483 81.51 -29.48 51.33
N LYS A 484 80.32 -29.48 51.94
CA LYS A 484 79.96 -28.93 53.27
C LYS A 484 80.05 -27.41 53.37
N GLU A 485 80.32 -26.71 52.27
CA GLU A 485 80.23 -25.25 52.22
C GLU A 485 78.93 -24.82 51.54
N THR A 486 78.29 -23.82 52.13
CA THR A 486 77.04 -23.28 51.62
C THR A 486 77.17 -22.71 50.20
N ALA A 487 76.35 -23.22 49.29
CA ALA A 487 76.25 -22.77 47.92
C ALA A 487 75.01 -21.89 47.74
N ASP A 488 75.22 -20.60 47.52
CA ASP A 488 74.15 -19.61 47.36
C ASP A 488 73.94 -19.25 45.88
N PHE A 489 72.68 -19.15 45.47
CA PHE A 489 72.29 -18.55 44.19
C PHE A 489 70.96 -17.79 44.28
N LYS A 490 70.75 -16.91 43.30
CA LYS A 490 69.57 -16.05 43.20
C LYS A 490 68.82 -16.36 41.91
N VAL A 491 67.51 -16.41 41.99
CA VAL A 491 66.63 -16.43 40.82
C VAL A 491 65.99 -15.05 40.66
N TYR A 492 66.15 -14.46 39.49
CA TYR A 492 65.53 -13.22 39.07
C TYR A 492 64.33 -13.55 38.20
N THR A 493 63.13 -13.15 38.63
CA THR A 493 61.86 -13.37 37.93
C THR A 493 61.25 -12.09 37.36
N LYS A 494 62.02 -10.99 37.38
CA LYS A 494 61.58 -9.68 36.90
C LYS A 494 61.30 -9.75 35.39
N GLY A 495 60.06 -9.46 34.99
CA GLY A 495 59.63 -9.49 33.59
C GLY A 495 59.06 -10.85 33.13
N ALA A 496 58.98 -11.86 33.99
CA ALA A 496 58.48 -13.19 33.64
C ALA A 496 56.95 -13.35 33.78
N GLY A 497 56.25 -12.37 34.34
CA GLY A 497 54.81 -12.45 34.63
C GLY A 497 54.51 -13.18 35.95
N SER A 498 53.25 -13.54 36.18
CA SER A 498 52.81 -14.28 37.38
C SER A 498 52.92 -15.80 37.18
N GLY A 499 53.45 -16.53 38.17
CA GLY A 499 53.65 -17.99 38.13
C GLY A 499 54.39 -18.53 39.36
N GLU A 500 54.30 -19.84 39.62
CA GLU A 500 54.91 -20.49 40.80
C GLU A 500 56.36 -20.93 40.53
N LEU A 501 57.31 -20.52 41.39
CA LEU A 501 58.73 -20.84 41.23
C LEU A 501 59.10 -22.12 42.00
N LYS A 502 59.52 -23.18 41.29
CA LYS A 502 60.01 -24.43 41.89
C LYS A 502 61.50 -24.65 41.59
N VAL A 503 62.26 -25.16 42.58
CA VAL A 503 63.70 -25.43 42.44
C VAL A 503 64.02 -26.83 42.97
N THR A 504 64.80 -27.62 42.24
CA THR A 504 65.12 -29.01 42.61
C THR A 504 66.62 -29.29 42.53
N VAL A 505 67.21 -29.77 43.63
CA VAL A 505 68.63 -30.15 43.68
C VAL A 505 68.77 -31.67 43.66
N LYS A 506 69.56 -32.22 42.74
CA LYS A 506 69.75 -33.68 42.61
C LYS A 506 71.21 -34.09 42.82
N GLY A 507 71.43 -34.96 43.80
CA GLY A 507 72.72 -35.60 44.03
C GLY A 507 72.95 -36.84 43.16
N PRO A 508 74.20 -37.28 42.98
CA PRO A 508 74.57 -38.43 42.17
C PRO A 508 74.13 -39.76 42.78
N ARG A 509 73.89 -39.84 44.10
CA ARG A 509 73.13 -40.93 44.72
C ARG A 509 71.69 -40.45 44.93
N ARG A 510 70.71 -41.23 44.46
CA ARG A 510 69.27 -40.88 44.43
C ARG A 510 68.79 -40.44 45.82
N GLY A 511 68.79 -39.13 46.02
CA GLY A 511 68.20 -38.44 47.15
C GLY A 511 67.99 -36.99 46.69
N ALA A 512 66.81 -36.71 46.14
CA ALA A 512 66.41 -35.35 45.83
C ALA A 512 66.02 -34.67 47.15
N ARG A 513 66.49 -33.43 47.35
CA ARG A 513 65.92 -32.56 48.38
C ARG A 513 65.24 -31.40 47.65
N GLU A 514 63.97 -31.21 47.95
CA GLU A 514 63.19 -30.06 47.49
C GLU A 514 63.38 -28.91 48.48
N ALA A 515 63.43 -27.69 47.95
CA ALA A 515 63.42 -26.48 48.77
C ALA A 515 62.38 -25.53 48.17
N GLU A 516 61.39 -25.16 48.97
CA GLU A 516 60.43 -24.09 48.65
C GLU A 516 60.94 -22.77 49.22
N GLY A 517 60.83 -21.70 48.41
CA GLY A 517 61.16 -20.35 48.83
C GLY A 517 59.91 -19.47 48.90
N PRO A 518 59.87 -18.46 49.77
CA PRO A 518 58.72 -17.57 49.89
C PRO A 518 58.57 -16.69 48.63
N GLY A 519 57.32 -16.48 48.21
CA GLY A 519 56.97 -15.68 47.03
C GLY A 519 57.50 -14.25 47.12
N GLY A 520 58.43 -13.93 46.23
CA GLY A 520 59.00 -12.59 46.07
C GLY A 520 59.94 -12.51 44.87
N TRP A 521 60.14 -11.31 44.31
CA TRP A 521 60.92 -11.04 43.08
C TRP A 521 62.42 -11.39 43.14
N ARG A 522 62.90 -11.82 44.31
CA ARG A 522 64.25 -12.34 44.56
C ARG A 522 64.15 -13.39 45.65
N VAL A 523 64.47 -14.63 45.31
CA VAL A 523 64.52 -15.74 46.27
C VAL A 523 65.99 -16.08 46.54
N TRP A 524 66.35 -16.16 47.82
CA TRP A 524 67.66 -16.62 48.28
C TRP A 524 67.57 -18.10 48.60
N LEU A 525 68.27 -18.92 47.81
CA LEU A 525 68.32 -20.36 48.04
C LEU A 525 69.71 -20.72 48.56
N ARG A 526 69.70 -21.32 49.75
CA ARG A 526 70.88 -21.72 50.49
C ARG A 526 70.91 -23.25 50.54
N VAL A 527 71.92 -23.86 49.92
CA VAL A 527 72.04 -25.33 49.85
C VAL A 527 73.39 -25.78 50.41
N LEU A 528 73.41 -26.82 51.24
CA LEU A 528 74.63 -27.44 51.77
C LEU A 528 74.94 -28.73 50.99
N PRO A 529 75.96 -28.73 50.11
CA PRO A 529 76.31 -29.87 49.28
C PRO A 529 77.20 -30.86 50.05
N TYR A 530 76.82 -32.13 50.20
CA TYR A 530 77.62 -33.17 50.87
C TYR A 530 78.44 -34.07 49.91
N GLY A 531 78.70 -33.61 48.67
CA GLY A 531 79.31 -34.36 47.54
C GLY A 531 79.37 -33.54 46.23
N PRO A 532 79.67 -34.11 45.05
CA PRO A 532 79.39 -33.48 43.75
C PRO A 532 77.88 -33.54 43.43
N TRP A 533 77.28 -32.54 42.76
CA TRP A 533 75.81 -32.46 42.50
C TRP A 533 75.50 -31.84 41.14
N ASN A 534 74.29 -32.10 40.61
CA ASN A 534 73.71 -31.36 39.49
C ASN A 534 72.46 -30.60 39.96
N LEU A 535 72.36 -29.32 39.60
CA LEU A 535 71.21 -28.48 39.93
C LEU A 535 70.25 -28.39 38.73
N TYR A 536 68.94 -28.52 38.99
CA TYR A 536 67.91 -28.33 37.98
C TYR A 536 66.87 -27.33 38.49
N CYS A 537 66.76 -26.17 37.85
CA CYS A 537 65.63 -25.26 38.09
C CYS A 537 64.49 -25.62 37.13
N HIS A 538 63.30 -25.86 37.67
CA HIS A 538 62.11 -26.19 36.91
C HIS A 538 61.05 -25.12 37.18
N HIS A 539 60.71 -24.33 36.18
CA HIS A 539 59.52 -23.48 36.28
C HIS A 539 58.36 -24.22 35.61
N HIS A 540 57.39 -24.67 36.40
CA HIS A 540 56.19 -25.31 35.87
C HIS A 540 55.19 -24.24 35.47
N VAL A 541 54.98 -24.10 34.16
CA VAL A 541 53.89 -23.29 33.60
C VAL A 541 53.19 -24.19 32.58
N GLY A 542 51.98 -24.67 32.92
CA GLY A 542 51.05 -25.45 32.08
C GLY A 542 51.64 -26.30 30.93
N TRP A 543 51.67 -27.63 31.08
CA TRP A 543 51.96 -28.65 30.05
C TRP A 543 53.12 -28.40 29.05
N SER A 544 54.09 -27.55 29.39
CA SER A 544 55.33 -27.41 28.65
C SER A 544 56.53 -27.47 29.62
N GLU A 545 57.43 -28.44 29.40
CA GLU A 545 58.68 -28.58 30.14
C GLU A 545 59.80 -27.90 29.36
N HIS A 546 60.50 -26.95 29.97
CA HIS A 546 61.76 -26.42 29.45
C HIS A 546 62.91 -26.74 30.40
N ARG A 547 63.94 -27.45 29.88
CA ARG A 547 65.20 -27.73 30.59
C ARG A 547 66.17 -26.56 30.42
N ALA A 548 66.54 -25.91 31.53
CA ALA A 548 67.74 -25.09 31.56
C ALA A 548 68.99 -25.98 31.66
N GLN A 549 70.04 -25.57 30.93
CA GLN A 549 71.35 -26.21 30.72
C GLN A 549 71.84 -27.25 31.74
N SER A 550 72.22 -28.42 31.22
CA SER A 550 73.06 -29.40 31.93
C SER A 550 74.52 -28.91 31.92
N LEU A 551 75.05 -28.49 33.07
CA LEU A 551 76.49 -28.21 33.20
C LEU A 551 77.23 -29.50 33.61
N ARG A 552 77.93 -30.11 32.65
CA ARG A 552 79.00 -31.09 32.93
C ARG A 552 80.33 -30.34 32.93
N GLY A 553 81.13 -30.52 33.98
CA GLY A 553 82.54 -30.18 33.92
C GLY A 553 83.29 -31.23 33.11
N GLU A 554 83.80 -30.85 31.94
CA GLU A 554 85.20 -31.01 31.47
C GLU A 554 85.33 -30.86 29.93
N GLY A 555 86.25 -29.97 29.50
CA GLY A 555 87.05 -30.04 28.25
C GLY A 555 86.48 -29.59 26.89
N GLY A 556 86.95 -28.46 26.34
CA GLY A 556 87.24 -28.27 24.90
C GLY A 556 86.28 -27.47 23.98
N HIS A 557 86.76 -26.32 23.49
CA HIS A 557 86.35 -25.44 22.34
C HIS A 557 85.13 -25.78 21.43
N ARG A 558 84.16 -24.85 21.22
CA ARG A 558 84.09 -23.78 20.17
C ARG A 558 82.65 -23.15 20.07
N VAL A 559 82.60 -21.80 20.14
CA VAL A 559 81.71 -20.72 19.61
C VAL A 559 80.32 -21.04 18.99
N TRP A 560 79.26 -20.28 19.36
CA TRP A 560 78.57 -19.25 18.52
C TRP A 560 77.37 -18.57 19.23
N GLN A 561 77.23 -17.27 18.95
CA GLN A 561 76.14 -16.33 19.29
C GLN A 561 75.01 -16.50 18.26
N SER A 562 73.74 -16.37 18.68
CA SER A 562 72.65 -16.03 17.75
C SER A 562 71.82 -14.89 18.33
N GLU A 563 71.95 -13.72 17.71
CA GLU A 563 70.99 -12.61 17.78
C GLU A 563 69.76 -12.99 16.96
N GLY A 564 68.57 -12.73 17.51
CA GLY A 564 67.32 -12.82 16.77
C GLY A 564 66.98 -11.45 16.16
N THR A 565 67.09 -11.32 14.85
CA THR A 565 66.51 -10.22 14.07
C THR A 565 65.28 -10.70 13.30
N GLY A 566 64.35 -9.77 13.10
CA GLY A 566 63.01 -10.00 12.55
C GLY A 566 62.98 -10.49 11.10
N LEU A 567 61.81 -11.04 10.73
CA LEU A 567 61.50 -11.53 9.39
C LEU A 567 60.80 -10.45 8.55
N GLY A 568 61.42 -10.11 7.43
CA GLY A 568 60.78 -9.75 6.16
C GLY A 568 61.08 -10.84 5.11
N PRO A 569 60.34 -10.90 3.99
CA PRO A 569 60.12 -12.14 3.25
C PRO A 569 61.08 -12.36 2.07
N TRP A 570 61.32 -13.61 1.69
CA TRP A 570 61.03 -14.21 0.36
C TRP A 570 61.68 -15.61 0.18
N ALA A 571 60.86 -16.52 -0.38
CA ALA A 571 61.12 -17.63 -1.30
C ALA A 571 62.27 -18.67 -1.08
N GLY A 572 61.86 -19.94 -1.04
CA GLY A 572 62.54 -21.03 -1.79
C GLY A 572 63.24 -22.13 -0.98
N GLY A 573 62.80 -23.38 -1.15
CA GLY A 573 63.63 -24.58 -0.95
C GLY A 573 63.42 -25.38 0.34
N ARG A 574 62.65 -26.47 0.26
CA ARG A 574 62.59 -27.55 1.27
C ARG A 574 63.93 -28.28 1.33
N HIS A 575 64.36 -28.73 2.50
CA HIS A 575 64.44 -30.16 2.85
C HIS A 575 64.82 -30.35 4.33
N ARG A 576 64.15 -31.33 4.93
CA ARG A 576 64.07 -31.74 6.34
C ARG A 576 65.19 -32.74 6.64
N TRP A 577 65.73 -32.75 7.87
CA TRP A 577 66.20 -33.99 8.50
C TRP A 577 65.71 -34.10 9.94
N GLN A 578 65.35 -35.33 10.26
CA GLN A 578 64.54 -35.86 11.35
C GLN A 578 65.41 -36.93 12.02
N VAL A 579 65.39 -37.07 13.35
CA VAL A 579 65.69 -38.38 13.97
C VAL A 579 64.71 -38.65 15.10
N SER A 580 64.07 -39.80 14.95
CA SER A 580 62.95 -40.37 15.70
C SER A 580 63.43 -41.47 16.65
N ARG A 581 62.62 -41.83 17.65
CA ARG A 581 62.47 -43.20 18.19
C ARG A 581 60.98 -43.42 18.44
N LEU A 582 60.28 -44.29 17.69
CA LEU A 582 60.29 -45.76 17.64
C LEU A 582 59.60 -46.44 18.82
N CYS A 583 58.36 -46.88 18.56
CA CYS A 583 57.83 -48.24 18.77
C CYS A 583 56.85 -48.46 17.58
N GLY A 584 56.80 -49.54 16.78
CA GLY A 584 57.45 -50.84 16.83
C GLY A 584 56.41 -51.95 16.61
N GLY A 585 56.32 -52.50 15.38
CA GLY A 585 55.68 -53.79 15.01
C GLY A 585 54.21 -53.71 14.58
N GLY A 586 53.73 -54.15 13.40
CA GLY A 586 54.28 -54.97 12.32
C GLY A 586 53.55 -56.33 12.23
N TYR A 587 52.79 -56.61 11.15
CA TYR A 587 52.51 -57.93 10.51
C TYR A 587 51.60 -57.72 9.26
N ARG A 588 52.12 -57.87 8.02
CA ARG A 588 51.83 -58.92 6.97
C ARG A 588 50.35 -59.36 6.85
N GLY A 589 49.69 -59.52 5.69
CA GLY A 589 50.02 -59.38 4.26
C GLY A 589 48.95 -60.05 3.35
N ARG A 590 48.93 -59.66 2.05
CA ARG A 590 48.59 -60.40 0.79
C ARG A 590 47.24 -61.15 0.54
N ARG A 591 46.72 -60.86 -0.68
CA ARG A 591 45.95 -61.68 -1.68
C ARG A 591 44.47 -62.00 -1.33
N GLY A 592 43.50 -62.05 -2.27
CA GLY A 592 43.49 -61.90 -3.72
C GLY A 592 42.09 -62.09 -4.35
N HIS A 593 41.97 -61.69 -5.63
CA HIS A 593 41.16 -62.27 -6.73
C HIS A 593 39.61 -62.45 -6.71
N ALA A 594 39.00 -61.93 -7.80
CA ALA A 594 38.02 -62.53 -8.74
C ALA A 594 36.49 -62.54 -8.50
N GLY A 595 35.75 -62.33 -9.61
CA GLY A 595 34.29 -62.52 -9.83
C GLY A 595 33.55 -61.20 -10.07
N PHE A 596 33.19 -60.70 -11.27
CA PHE A 596 32.37 -61.22 -12.39
C PHE A 596 30.91 -61.53 -12.04
N LEU A 597 30.02 -61.18 -13.00
CA LEU A 597 28.53 -61.19 -13.04
C LEU A 597 27.91 -59.82 -12.68
N GLY A 598 27.24 -59.06 -13.57
CA GLY A 598 26.57 -59.42 -14.83
C GLY A 598 25.14 -59.89 -14.56
N GLY A 599 24.15 -59.00 -14.73
CA GLY A 599 22.73 -59.33 -14.59
C GLY A 599 21.81 -58.15 -14.89
N ARG A 600 21.31 -58.08 -16.12
CA ARG A 600 20.28 -57.17 -16.62
C ARG A 600 19.11 -58.04 -17.09
N ALA A 601 17.89 -57.77 -16.62
CA ALA A 601 16.58 -58.14 -17.21
C ALA A 601 15.51 -57.34 -16.42
N ILE A 602 14.70 -56.41 -16.96
CA ILE A 602 13.69 -56.47 -18.05
C ILE A 602 12.65 -57.56 -17.74
N ALA A 603 11.34 -57.36 -17.69
CA ALA A 603 10.43 -56.19 -17.76
C ALA A 603 9.04 -56.66 -17.27
N GLY A 604 8.18 -55.71 -16.94
CA GLY A 604 6.75 -55.90 -16.67
C GLY A 604 6.11 -54.54 -16.49
#